data_AF-A0AAI9N1V2-F1
#
_entry.id   AF-A0AAI9N1V2-F1
#
_cell.length_a   1.000
_cell.length_b   1.000
_cell.length_c   1.000
_cell.angle_alpha   90.00
_cell.angle_beta   90.00
_cell.angle_gamma   90.00
#
_symmetry.space_group_name_H-M   'P 1'
#
loop_
_entity.id
_entity.type
_entity.pdbx_description
1 polymer ?
#
loop_
_entity_poly.entity_id
_entity_poly.type
_entity_poly.pdbx_seq_one_letter_code
_entity_poly.pdbx_strand_id
1 'polypeptide(L)'
;MDINKITAISAIVFGLAGMAAPFAQAQTQDTQGSVAYMNGGIGAGEQSKLREAAKDYNLRLLFSEAKDGAYVSNVKLSVNDSQGKTVFSLPGAGPMTNLKLPAGHYEVKADYNGVTKTSKVEVGQKPTSLSFNWAHQDN
;
A
#
# COMPACT_ATOMS: atom_id res chain seq x y z
N MET A 1 41.45 -17.25 54.79
CA MET A 1 40.48 -16.28 55.34
C MET A 1 40.06 -15.43 54.18
N ASP A 2 38.91 -15.80 53.63
CA ASP A 2 38.44 -15.49 52.29
C ASP A 2 37.84 -14.09 52.16
N ILE A 3 37.98 -13.55 50.94
CA ILE A 3 37.33 -12.34 50.42
C ILE A 3 36.22 -12.82 49.48
N ASN A 4 35.03 -12.18 49.50
CA ASN A 4 34.26 -11.68 48.35
C ASN A 4 32.79 -11.42 48.75
N LYS A 5 32.22 -10.22 48.65
CA LYS A 5 31.94 -9.37 47.48
C LYS A 5 30.90 -9.94 46.50
N ILE A 6 29.72 -9.29 46.52
CA ILE A 6 28.98 -8.71 45.36
C ILE A 6 28.37 -9.67 44.31
N THR A 7 27.04 -9.54 44.21
CA THR A 7 26.14 -9.65 43.04
C THR A 7 26.10 -10.95 42.22
N ALA A 8 24.91 -11.57 42.20
CA ALA A 8 24.45 -12.30 41.02
C ALA A 8 22.94 -12.18 40.90
N ILE A 9 22.50 -11.47 39.86
CA ILE A 9 21.11 -11.39 39.40
C ILE A 9 20.76 -12.77 38.84
N SER A 10 19.70 -13.38 39.37
CA SER A 10 19.25 -14.70 38.97
C SER A 10 18.85 -14.74 37.50
N ALA A 11 19.49 -15.65 36.76
CA ALA A 11 19.10 -16.03 35.41
C ALA A 11 17.77 -16.80 35.44
N ILE A 12 16.84 -16.42 34.57
CA ILE A 12 15.71 -17.28 34.20
C ILE A 12 15.88 -17.60 32.72
N VAL A 13 16.33 -18.83 32.46
CA VAL A 13 16.24 -19.49 31.16
C VAL A 13 14.99 -20.37 31.22
N PHE A 14 14.00 -20.12 30.38
CA PHE A 14 12.89 -21.06 30.17
C PHE A 14 12.38 -21.01 28.72
N GLY A 15 12.47 -22.17 28.06
CA GLY A 15 11.43 -22.68 27.17
C GLY A 15 11.46 -22.26 25.69
N LEU A 16 12.10 -23.09 24.86
CA LEU A 16 11.76 -23.22 23.44
C LEU A 16 10.37 -23.86 23.31
N ALA A 17 9.40 -23.12 22.80
CA ALA A 17 8.20 -23.67 22.18
C ALA A 17 7.93 -22.88 20.89
N GLY A 18 8.41 -23.42 19.77
CA GLY A 18 8.05 -22.95 18.44
C GLY A 18 6.57 -23.19 18.21
N MET A 19 5.80 -22.11 18.13
CA MET A 19 4.56 -22.07 17.39
C MET A 19 4.78 -21.05 16.29
N ALA A 20 4.94 -21.53 15.06
CA ALA A 20 4.87 -20.69 13.88
C ALA A 20 3.49 -20.02 13.88
N ALA A 21 3.43 -18.75 14.29
CA ALA A 21 2.26 -17.93 14.04
C ALA A 21 2.13 -17.83 12.51
N PRO A 22 0.94 -18.06 11.93
CA PRO A 22 0.73 -17.67 10.55
C PRO A 22 0.95 -16.15 10.52
N PHE A 23 1.95 -15.69 9.75
CA PHE A 23 2.04 -14.28 9.35
C PHE A 23 0.86 -13.98 8.41
N ALA A 24 -0.36 -14.04 8.93
CA ALA A 24 -1.46 -13.27 8.39
C ALA A 24 -1.19 -11.85 8.86
N GLN A 25 -0.33 -11.12 8.13
CA GLN A 25 -0.31 -9.68 8.21
C GLN A 25 -1.74 -9.23 7.86
N ALA A 26 -2.53 -8.94 8.88
CA ALA A 26 -3.83 -8.35 8.72
C ALA A 26 -3.61 -7.05 7.95
N GLN A 27 -4.03 -7.02 6.68
CA GLN A 27 -4.02 -5.81 5.87
C GLN A 27 -5.06 -4.88 6.49
N THR A 28 -4.57 -3.96 7.32
CA THR A 28 -5.38 -2.97 8.00
C THR A 28 -5.96 -2.05 6.94
N GLN A 29 -7.27 -1.85 6.98
CA GLN A 29 -7.90 -0.73 6.29
C GLN A 29 -7.32 0.53 6.93
N ASP A 30 -6.30 1.08 6.29
CA ASP A 30 -5.63 2.25 6.80
C ASP A 30 -6.39 3.50 6.37
N THR A 31 -6.35 4.52 7.23
CA THR A 31 -6.95 5.82 6.96
C THR A 31 -5.87 6.88 7.00
N GLN A 32 -5.74 7.65 5.93
CA GLN A 32 -4.94 8.87 5.92
C GLN A 32 -5.89 10.07 5.93
N GLY A 33 -6.07 10.65 7.11
CA GLY A 33 -7.14 11.64 7.32
C GLY A 33 -8.52 11.02 7.06
N SER A 34 -9.28 11.60 6.13
CA SER A 34 -10.63 11.12 5.78
C SER A 34 -10.66 10.08 4.65
N VAL A 35 -9.50 9.72 4.09
CA VAL A 35 -9.41 8.79 2.96
C VAL A 35 -9.15 7.39 3.50
N ALA A 36 -10.13 6.50 3.33
CA ALA A 36 -9.93 5.07 3.54
C ALA A 36 -9.27 4.47 2.30
N TYR A 37 -8.24 3.64 2.51
CA TYR A 37 -7.55 2.99 1.41
C TYR A 37 -7.24 1.53 1.68
N MET A 38 -6.94 0.80 0.60
CA MET A 38 -6.38 -0.53 0.66
C MET A 38 -5.33 -0.67 -0.44
N ASN A 39 -4.15 -1.16 -0.08
CA ASN A 39 -2.97 -1.26 -0.94
C ASN A 39 -2.42 -2.68 -0.89
N GLY A 40 -2.13 -3.29 -2.05
CA GLY A 40 -1.60 -4.66 -2.13
C GLY A 40 -1.82 -5.32 -3.50
N GLY A 41 -2.09 -6.61 -3.52
CA GLY A 41 -2.46 -7.35 -4.73
C GLY A 41 -1.33 -8.21 -5.33
N ILE A 42 -0.28 -8.48 -4.55
CA ILE A 42 0.81 -9.39 -4.94
C ILE A 42 0.38 -10.85 -4.70
N GLY A 43 -0.48 -11.12 -3.71
CA GLY A 43 -1.01 -12.46 -3.42
C GLY A 43 -2.44 -12.71 -3.95
N ALA A 44 -2.72 -13.92 -4.44
CA ALA A 44 -4.06 -14.30 -4.95
C ALA A 44 -5.18 -14.16 -3.90
N GLY A 45 -4.87 -14.35 -2.62
CA GLY A 45 -5.81 -14.14 -1.51
C GLY A 45 -6.14 -12.66 -1.26
N GLU A 46 -5.18 -11.77 -1.49
CA GLU A 46 -5.37 -10.31 -1.39
C GLU A 46 -6.26 -9.83 -2.52
N GLN A 47 -6.03 -10.32 -3.75
CA GLN A 47 -6.80 -9.92 -4.92
C GLN A 47 -8.30 -10.23 -4.79
N SER A 48 -8.67 -11.37 -4.20
CA SER A 48 -10.09 -11.72 -3.99
C SER A 48 -10.74 -10.80 -2.96
N LYS A 49 -10.05 -10.47 -1.87
CA LYS A 49 -10.54 -9.49 -0.87
C LYS A 49 -10.61 -8.06 -1.44
N LEU A 50 -9.61 -7.66 -2.25
CA LEU A 50 -9.60 -6.40 -3.00
C LEU A 50 -10.79 -6.32 -3.97
N ARG A 51 -11.16 -7.42 -4.62
CA ARG A 51 -12.34 -7.50 -5.50
C ARG A 51 -13.66 -7.42 -4.72
N GLU A 52 -13.77 -8.11 -3.60
CA GLU A 52 -14.98 -8.09 -2.76
C GLU A 52 -15.22 -6.73 -2.11
N ALA A 53 -14.15 -6.10 -1.62
CA ALA A 53 -14.20 -4.77 -1.03
C ALA A 53 -14.23 -3.66 -2.08
N ALA A 54 -13.91 -3.92 -3.35
CA ALA A 54 -13.87 -2.91 -4.41
C ALA A 54 -15.18 -2.13 -4.56
N LYS A 55 -16.33 -2.71 -4.19
CA LYS A 55 -17.63 -2.02 -4.18
C LYS A 55 -17.67 -0.83 -3.20
N ASP A 56 -16.83 -0.86 -2.18
CA ASP A 56 -16.77 0.16 -1.13
C ASP A 56 -15.78 1.29 -1.47
N TYR A 57 -14.98 1.12 -2.53
CA TYR A 57 -14.01 2.11 -3.01
C TYR A 57 -14.45 2.66 -4.37
N ASN A 58 -14.30 3.96 -4.57
CA ASN A 58 -14.75 4.64 -5.79
C ASN A 58 -13.61 5.02 -6.74
N LEU A 59 -12.35 4.78 -6.34
CA LEU A 59 -11.19 4.87 -7.22
C LEU A 59 -10.30 3.62 -7.05
N ARG A 60 -9.95 2.98 -8.16
CA ARG A 60 -9.06 1.81 -8.20
C ARG A 60 -7.87 2.10 -9.09
N LEU A 61 -6.67 1.85 -8.61
CA LEU A 61 -5.42 2.09 -9.30
C LEU A 61 -4.72 0.77 -9.57
N LEU A 62 -4.18 0.62 -10.76
CA LEU A 62 -3.35 -0.52 -11.17
C LEU A 62 -2.00 -0.02 -11.69
N PHE A 63 -0.91 -0.62 -11.23
CA PHE A 63 0.45 -0.25 -11.58
C PHE A 63 1.15 -1.41 -12.30
N SER A 64 1.73 -1.14 -13.47
CA SER A 64 2.41 -2.15 -14.29
C SER A 64 3.56 -1.56 -15.11
N GLU A 65 4.49 -2.40 -15.55
CA GLU A 65 5.50 -2.05 -16.58
C GLU A 65 5.32 -2.85 -17.88
N ALA A 66 5.89 -2.34 -18.98
CA ALA A 66 5.79 -2.93 -20.31
C ALA A 66 6.81 -4.07 -20.53
N LYS A 67 6.66 -4.78 -21.66
CA LYS A 67 7.33 -6.02 -22.13
C LYS A 67 6.61 -7.32 -21.76
N ASP A 68 6.06 -7.44 -20.56
CA ASP A 68 5.32 -8.61 -20.07
C ASP A 68 4.05 -8.25 -19.27
N GLY A 69 3.82 -6.97 -18.98
CA GLY A 69 2.70 -6.51 -18.17
C GLY A 69 2.90 -6.78 -16.68
N ALA A 70 4.17 -6.94 -16.25
CA ALA A 70 4.51 -7.21 -14.86
C ALA A 70 3.93 -6.13 -13.93
N TYR A 71 3.32 -6.61 -12.84
CA TYR A 71 2.80 -5.77 -11.78
C TYR A 71 3.93 -5.18 -10.96
N VAL A 72 3.91 -3.86 -10.77
CA VAL A 72 4.98 -3.14 -10.04
C VAL A 72 4.50 -2.64 -8.69
N SER A 73 5.43 -2.58 -7.75
CA SER A 73 5.25 -1.96 -6.43
C SER A 73 6.29 -0.85 -6.20
N ASN A 74 6.29 -0.25 -5.02
CA ASN A 74 7.15 0.87 -4.67
C ASN A 74 6.90 2.12 -5.53
N VAL A 75 5.64 2.31 -5.94
CA VAL A 75 5.20 3.50 -6.67
C VAL A 75 4.95 4.62 -5.66
N LYS A 76 5.60 5.78 -5.86
CA LYS A 76 5.31 6.97 -5.07
C LYS A 76 4.03 7.62 -5.62
N LEU A 77 2.95 7.45 -4.87
CA LEU A 77 1.60 7.89 -5.22
C LEU A 77 1.24 9.18 -4.46
N SER A 78 0.63 10.14 -5.17
CA SER A 78 -0.03 11.29 -4.57
C SER A 78 -1.34 11.59 -5.30
N VAL A 79 -2.38 11.89 -4.53
CA VAL A 79 -3.68 12.36 -5.05
C VAL A 79 -3.94 13.76 -4.53
N ASN A 80 -4.16 14.67 -5.46
CA ASN A 80 -4.43 16.07 -5.19
C ASN A 80 -5.88 16.42 -5.58
N ASP A 81 -6.54 17.25 -4.78
CA ASP A 81 -7.86 17.78 -5.13
C ASP A 81 -7.77 18.87 -6.22
N SER A 82 -8.92 19.41 -6.63
CA SER A 82 -9.01 20.46 -7.66
C SER A 82 -8.33 21.78 -7.26
N GLN A 83 -8.01 21.98 -5.98
CA GLN A 83 -7.29 23.15 -5.48
C GLN A 83 -5.76 22.90 -5.43
N GLY A 84 -5.31 21.70 -5.82
CA GLY A 84 -3.91 21.30 -5.79
C GLY A 84 -3.44 20.81 -4.43
N LYS A 85 -4.33 20.67 -3.44
CA LYS A 85 -3.98 20.16 -2.11
C LYS A 85 -3.88 18.64 -2.15
N THR A 86 -2.77 18.09 -1.64
CA THR A 86 -2.63 16.64 -1.46
C THR A 86 -3.59 16.14 -0.39
N VAL A 87 -4.50 15.25 -0.79
CA VAL A 87 -5.49 14.61 0.08
C VAL A 87 -5.11 13.18 0.46
N PHE A 88 -4.21 12.56 -0.32
CA PHE A 88 -3.69 11.23 -0.06
C PHE A 88 -2.27 11.09 -0.64
N SER A 89 -1.38 10.38 0.06
CA SER A 89 -0.04 10.07 -0.44
C SER A 89 0.48 8.76 0.13
N LEU A 90 1.12 7.96 -0.72
CA LEU A 90 1.71 6.69 -0.32
C LEU A 90 3.09 6.54 -0.99
N PRO A 91 4.19 6.46 -0.23
CA PRO A 91 5.53 6.40 -0.81
C PRO A 91 5.85 5.07 -1.50
N GLY A 92 5.11 4.00 -1.21
CA GLY A 92 5.36 2.66 -1.74
C GLY A 92 4.09 1.90 -2.07
N ALA A 93 3.29 2.43 -3.00
CA ALA A 93 2.08 1.76 -3.48
C ALA A 93 2.45 0.46 -4.23
N GLY A 94 1.71 -0.61 -3.93
CA GLY A 94 1.79 -1.93 -4.55
C GLY A 94 0.68 -2.13 -5.56
N PRO A 95 0.74 -3.16 -6.43
CA PRO A 95 0.22 -3.12 -7.78
C PRO A 95 -1.23 -2.67 -7.89
N MET A 96 -2.04 -2.96 -6.88
CA MET A 96 -3.39 -2.47 -6.73
C MET A 96 -3.51 -1.54 -5.52
N THR A 97 -4.04 -0.34 -5.74
CA THR A 97 -4.44 0.57 -4.66
C THR A 97 -5.88 1.03 -4.86
N ASN A 98 -6.73 0.77 -3.88
CA ASN A 98 -8.13 1.22 -3.87
C ASN A 98 -8.29 2.37 -2.88
N LEU A 99 -8.94 3.44 -3.30
CA LEU A 99 -9.18 4.66 -2.52
C LEU A 99 -10.67 4.95 -2.44
N LYS A 100 -11.11 5.35 -1.25
CA LYS A 100 -12.45 5.89 -1.02
C LYS A 100 -12.32 7.38 -0.80
N LEU A 101 -12.58 8.13 -1.86
CA LEU A 101 -12.50 9.59 -1.87
C LEU A 101 -13.89 10.21 -1.79
N PRO A 102 -14.03 11.43 -1.25
CA PRO A 102 -15.21 12.25 -1.51
C PRO A 102 -15.47 12.39 -3.01
N ALA A 103 -16.73 12.64 -3.40
CA ALA A 103 -17.04 12.91 -4.79
C ALA A 103 -16.38 14.23 -5.24
N GLY A 104 -15.74 14.24 -6.40
CA GLY A 104 -15.03 15.41 -6.89
C GLY A 104 -14.01 15.11 -7.97
N HIS A 105 -13.23 16.13 -8.32
CA HIS A 105 -12.17 16.05 -9.33
C HIS A 105 -10.81 15.98 -8.67
N TYR A 106 -9.98 15.07 -9.16
CA TYR A 106 -8.67 14.78 -8.60
C TYR A 106 -7.59 14.68 -9.69
N GLU A 107 -6.37 15.00 -9.30
CA GLU A 107 -5.16 14.70 -10.05
C GLU A 107 -4.38 13.60 -9.31
N VAL A 108 -4.16 12.47 -9.98
CA VAL A 108 -3.38 11.34 -9.48
C VAL A 108 -2.01 11.36 -10.14
N LYS A 109 -0.95 11.40 -9.32
CA LYS A 109 0.44 11.28 -9.76
C LYS A 109 1.03 10.00 -9.21
N ALA A 110 1.61 9.21 -10.10
CA ALA A 110 2.31 7.99 -9.78
C ALA A 110 3.72 8.09 -10.33
N ASP A 111 4.71 8.01 -9.44
CA ASP A 111 6.13 7.98 -9.81
C ASP A 111 6.70 6.58 -9.57
N TYR A 112 7.35 6.05 -10.60
CA TYR A 112 8.00 4.75 -10.56
C TYR A 112 9.37 4.88 -11.23
N ASN A 113 10.43 4.51 -10.50
CA ASN A 113 11.81 4.60 -10.95
C ASN A 113 12.19 5.99 -11.55
N GLY A 114 11.67 7.07 -10.94
CA GLY A 114 11.93 8.44 -11.38
C GLY A 114 11.14 8.90 -12.60
N VAL A 115 10.24 8.06 -13.13
CA VAL A 115 9.31 8.42 -14.20
C VAL A 115 7.93 8.67 -13.60
N THR A 116 7.51 9.93 -13.56
CA THR A 116 6.18 10.32 -13.09
C THR A 116 5.15 10.27 -14.22
N LYS A 117 4.00 9.65 -13.95
CA LYS A 117 2.78 9.72 -14.77
C LYS A 117 1.67 10.42 -14.00
N THR A 118 0.90 11.24 -14.70
CA THR A 118 -0.19 12.03 -14.13
C THR A 118 -1.49 11.72 -14.85
N SER A 119 -2.60 11.64 -14.11
CA SER A 119 -3.94 11.46 -14.68
C SER A 119 -4.97 12.25 -13.89
N LYS A 120 -5.90 12.91 -14.58
CA LYS A 120 -7.05 13.58 -13.96
C LYS A 120 -8.24 12.65 -13.98
N VAL A 121 -9.01 12.64 -12.90
CA VAL A 121 -10.16 11.75 -12.74
C VAL A 121 -11.27 12.43 -11.97
N GLU A 122 -12.52 12.20 -12.41
CA GLU A 122 -13.71 12.50 -11.63
C GLU A 122 -14.11 11.23 -10.85
N VAL A 123 -14.27 11.39 -9.55
CA VAL A 123 -14.68 10.32 -8.64
C VAL A 123 -16.07 10.64 -8.13
N GLY A 124 -16.97 9.67 -8.20
CA GLY A 124 -18.36 9.84 -7.79
C GLY A 124 -18.93 8.55 -7.22
N GLN A 125 -20.22 8.30 -7.45
CA GLN A 125 -20.86 7.05 -7.02
C GLN A 125 -20.45 5.84 -7.88
N LYS A 126 -20.12 6.06 -9.16
CA LYS A 126 -19.63 5.01 -10.03
C LYS A 126 -18.14 4.78 -9.76
N PRO A 127 -17.70 3.55 -9.47
CA PRO A 127 -16.28 3.26 -9.31
C PRO A 127 -15.51 3.55 -10.61
N THR A 128 -14.43 4.32 -10.49
CA THR A 128 -13.53 4.63 -11.60
C THR A 128 -12.23 3.85 -11.44
N SER A 129 -11.63 3.41 -12.56
CA SER A 129 -10.38 2.65 -12.55
C SER A 129 -9.34 3.35 -13.42
N LEU A 130 -8.12 3.49 -12.91
CA LEU A 130 -6.97 4.03 -13.63
C LEU A 130 -5.87 2.99 -13.66
N SER A 131 -5.15 2.93 -14.78
CA SER A 131 -3.98 2.06 -14.92
C SER A 131 -2.80 2.90 -15.36
N PHE A 132 -1.70 2.80 -14.62
CA PHE A 132 -0.43 3.40 -14.97
C PHE A 132 0.49 2.30 -15.48
N ASN A 133 0.90 2.44 -16.73
CA ASN A 133 1.82 1.53 -17.38
C ASN A 133 3.10 2.29 -17.77
N TRP A 134 4.24 1.89 -17.23
CA TRP A 134 5.56 2.43 -17.58
C TRP A 134 6.24 1.58 -18.65
N ALA A 135 7.06 2.20 -19.50
CA ALA A 135 7.94 1.43 -20.38
C ALA A 135 9.00 0.72 -19.52
N HIS A 136 9.32 -0.54 -19.87
CA HIS A 136 10.50 -1.21 -19.30
C HIS A 136 11.73 -0.37 -19.64
N GLN A 137 12.51 -0.02 -18.63
CA GLN A 137 13.77 0.68 -18.85
C GLN A 137 14.83 -0.39 -19.13
N ASP A 138 15.21 -0.56 -20.40
CA ASP A 138 16.38 -1.35 -20.76
C ASP A 138 17.61 -0.58 -20.22
N ASN A 139 18.15 -1.01 -19.07
CA ASN A 139 19.37 -0.46 -18.48
C ASN A 139 20.60 -1.27 -18.86
#